data_AF-A0A7K5ICJ7-F1
#
_entry.id   AF-A0A7K5ICJ7-F1
#
_cell.length_a   1.000
_cell.length_b   1.000
_cell.length_c   1.000
_cell.angle_alpha   90.00
_cell.angle_beta   90.00
_cell.angle_gamma   90.00
#
_symmetry.space_group_name_H-M   'P 1'
#
loop_
_entity.id
_entity.type
_entity.pdbx_description
1 polymer ?
#
loop_
_entity_poly.entity_id
_entity_poly.type
_entity_poly.pdbx_seq_one_letter_code
_entity_poly.pdbx_strand_id
1 'polypeptide(L)'
;LLLLRSLPPARHAALDHLRAVFDEQVCSHLAEREAGGRGPGVAGGVASGPLAEVVQEVQRVLSGFVRGNPRAWAPPVSAWAVELMGQLSSKYGGRPGVPRASSLNELLQLWMSCAATRALMDLYTQCLSAMAAACPEACVDALLDTSVQHSPHFDWVVAHIGSSFPNTIISRVLSCGLRDFCAHGGGAVAAESPFFAAAADSKRVPKMASVVGILGHLASRHAGSIKQELLRMFHEGLGAREPPLKATVPFLLQLAVMSPPLLAAVSAELVDSLSPAVLNQLHQHFVALPREELEGTVAVVVHLICQTSAGAFRLLQFLLFGATAGALEPGDPRAASLLDTNRRFTLNLAGGVWSVFHAGVVGRGLKAAGGGEGRRDDEEEEEEEEEVAHNTQAFLTLLLRCCCFHHHPHGDRDPVPTIHPEAAKAVAAALVENVCPEAAGGELAWPPEEQARGTVERDLRICRRFREHPLLFPLLRVVALGRPALCYCSVLLRGLLGALVAFWDACRERRATAAPWHLDASCALVACMAEGSLLPPALGNVHEVFPHLAPFEVHLVLLSVWEYLRENSPLPQRFTFRDGAFHRDFARDGARHLAVLHSVLHRNIQHLGGLAGRFQA
;
A
#
# COMPACT_ATOMS: atom_id res chain seq x y z
N LEU A 1 -53.14 -21.61 3.76
CA LEU A 1 -52.26 -22.62 4.39
C LEU A 1 -52.59 -24.06 3.95
N LEU A 2 -53.85 -24.51 3.95
CA LEU A 2 -54.24 -25.84 3.43
C LEU A 2 -53.77 -26.11 2.00
N LEU A 3 -53.95 -25.14 1.10
CA LEU A 3 -53.54 -25.24 -0.32
C LEU A 3 -52.03 -25.49 -0.51
N LEU A 4 -51.17 -24.93 0.35
CA LEU A 4 -49.71 -25.16 0.30
C LEU A 4 -49.40 -26.65 0.54
N ARG A 5 -50.13 -27.28 1.45
CA ARG A 5 -49.92 -28.67 1.85
C ARG A 5 -50.51 -29.67 0.85
N SER A 6 -51.69 -29.37 0.30
CA SER A 6 -52.46 -30.33 -0.50
C SER A 6 -52.28 -30.21 -2.01
N LEU A 7 -51.78 -29.08 -2.53
CA LEU A 7 -51.75 -28.81 -3.97
C LEU A 7 -50.43 -28.15 -4.41
N PRO A 8 -49.41 -28.92 -4.83
CA PRO A 8 -48.12 -28.39 -5.27
C PRO A 8 -48.20 -27.30 -6.36
N PRO A 9 -49.07 -27.41 -7.39
CA PRO A 9 -49.24 -26.34 -8.39
C PRO A 9 -49.77 -25.02 -7.83
N ALA A 10 -50.52 -25.04 -6.72
CA ALA A 10 -51.11 -23.85 -6.13
C ALA A 10 -50.15 -23.11 -5.17
N ARG A 11 -48.93 -23.62 -4.97
CA ARG A 11 -47.99 -23.07 -3.98
C ARG A 11 -47.61 -21.62 -4.27
N HIS A 12 -47.33 -21.30 -5.53
CA HIS A 12 -46.92 -19.95 -5.93
C HIS A 12 -48.04 -18.94 -5.66
N ALA A 13 -49.25 -19.20 -6.13
CA ALA A 13 -50.43 -18.36 -5.88
C ALA A 13 -50.76 -18.21 -4.38
N ALA A 14 -50.58 -19.27 -3.60
CA ALA A 14 -50.78 -19.22 -2.16
C ALA A 14 -49.72 -18.35 -1.45
N LEU A 15 -48.46 -18.40 -1.89
CA LEU A 15 -47.39 -17.53 -1.40
C LEU A 15 -47.59 -16.08 -1.84
N ASP A 16 -48.08 -15.84 -3.06
CA ASP A 16 -48.43 -14.50 -3.55
C ASP A 16 -49.54 -13.86 -2.72
N HIS A 17 -50.59 -14.61 -2.39
CA HIS A 17 -51.64 -14.09 -1.52
C HIS A 17 -51.11 -13.69 -0.12
N LEU A 18 -50.14 -14.45 0.41
CA LEU A 18 -49.50 -14.12 1.69
C LEU A 18 -48.69 -12.82 1.63
N ARG A 19 -48.20 -12.39 0.45
CA ARG A 19 -47.47 -11.12 0.30
C ARG A 19 -48.30 -9.93 0.79
N ALA A 20 -49.59 -9.90 0.45
CA ALA A 20 -50.51 -8.83 0.85
C ALA A 20 -50.65 -8.73 2.39
N VAL A 21 -50.72 -9.87 3.07
CA VAL A 21 -50.85 -9.92 4.55
C VAL A 21 -49.60 -9.33 5.22
N PHE A 22 -48.41 -9.67 4.73
CA PHE A 22 -47.16 -9.12 5.26
C PHE A 22 -47.02 -7.62 4.95
N ASP A 23 -47.41 -7.19 3.75
CA ASP A 23 -47.39 -5.78 3.35
C ASP A 23 -48.31 -4.91 4.21
N GLU A 24 -49.54 -5.37 4.47
CA GLU A 24 -50.47 -4.67 5.38
C GLU A 24 -49.92 -4.56 6.80
N GLN A 25 -49.29 -5.61 7.32
CA GLN A 25 -48.70 -5.58 8.66
C GLN A 25 -47.54 -4.59 8.76
N VAL A 26 -46.65 -4.57 7.75
CA VAL A 26 -45.56 -3.58 7.67
C VAL A 26 -46.11 -2.16 7.57
N CYS A 27 -47.13 -1.95 6.73
CA CYS A 27 -47.75 -0.64 6.57
C CYS A 27 -48.34 -0.13 7.89
N SER A 28 -49.06 -0.98 8.64
CA SER A 28 -49.60 -0.67 9.97
C SER A 28 -48.49 -0.30 10.96
N HIS A 29 -47.44 -1.12 11.03
CA HIS A 29 -46.30 -0.91 11.93
C HIS A 29 -45.61 0.45 11.68
N LEU A 30 -45.40 0.81 10.41
CA LEU A 30 -44.79 2.10 10.06
C LEU A 30 -45.74 3.28 10.36
N ALA A 31 -47.04 3.14 10.10
CA ALA A 31 -48.03 4.18 10.42
C ALA A 31 -48.14 4.43 11.93
N GLU A 32 -48.13 3.37 12.75
CA GLU A 32 -48.13 3.47 14.22
C GLU A 32 -46.88 4.18 14.74
N ARG A 33 -45.72 3.89 14.15
CA ARG A 33 -44.45 4.52 14.51
C ARG A 33 -44.41 6.01 14.13
N GLU A 34 -44.96 6.38 12.98
CA GLU A 34 -45.13 7.79 12.58
C GLU A 34 -46.07 8.56 13.53
N ALA A 35 -47.15 7.92 13.98
CA ALA A 35 -48.09 8.50 14.93
C ALA A 35 -47.49 8.63 16.34
N GLY A 36 -46.69 7.66 16.79
CA GLY A 36 -46.02 7.65 18.09
C GLY A 36 -44.91 8.71 18.25
N GLY A 37 -44.40 9.27 17.15
CA GLY A 37 -43.40 10.34 17.16
C GLY A 37 -43.93 11.73 17.55
N ARG A 38 -45.25 11.89 17.77
CA ARG A 38 -45.91 13.19 18.01
C ARG A 38 -46.42 13.43 19.45
N GLY A 39 -46.14 12.55 20.42
CA GLY A 39 -46.61 12.74 21.81
C GLY A 39 -45.60 12.32 22.88
N PRO A 40 -45.53 13.01 24.03
CA PRO A 40 -44.60 12.66 25.10
C PRO A 40 -45.10 11.42 25.86
N GLY A 41 -44.30 10.36 25.88
CA GLY A 41 -44.21 9.40 26.97
C GLY A 41 -45.36 8.41 27.15
N VAL A 42 -45.40 7.35 26.33
CA VAL A 42 -45.82 6.02 26.81
C VAL A 42 -44.84 4.99 26.25
N ALA A 43 -43.91 4.55 27.09
CA ALA A 43 -43.05 3.42 26.79
C ALA A 43 -43.83 2.11 27.00
N GLY A 44 -43.67 1.19 26.05
CA GLY A 44 -43.62 -0.24 26.34
C GLY A 44 -44.96 -0.99 26.40
N GLY A 45 -45.54 -1.27 25.24
CA GLY A 45 -46.50 -2.35 25.08
C GLY A 45 -46.48 -2.83 23.63
N VAL A 46 -45.96 -4.04 23.40
CA VAL A 46 -46.08 -4.73 22.09
C VAL A 46 -47.56 -4.95 21.84
N ALA A 47 -48.21 -4.04 21.11
CA ALA A 47 -49.57 -4.25 20.66
C ALA A 47 -49.54 -5.37 19.61
N SER A 48 -49.78 -6.60 20.07
CA SER A 48 -50.04 -7.75 19.19
C SER A 48 -51.33 -7.49 18.45
N GLY A 49 -51.26 -6.80 17.32
CA GLY A 49 -52.39 -6.64 16.42
C GLY A 49 -52.78 -7.99 15.79
N PRO A 50 -54.05 -8.18 15.40
CA PRO A 50 -54.53 -9.44 14.81
C PRO A 50 -53.71 -9.88 13.57
N LEU A 51 -53.19 -8.94 12.79
CA LEU A 51 -52.29 -9.25 11.66
C LEU A 51 -50.95 -9.85 12.11
N ALA A 52 -50.40 -9.45 13.26
CA ALA A 52 -49.15 -10.00 13.77
C ALA A 52 -49.30 -11.47 14.17
N GLU A 53 -50.46 -11.85 14.73
CA GLU A 53 -50.78 -13.26 15.04
C GLU A 53 -50.90 -14.11 13.78
N VAL A 54 -51.57 -13.58 12.74
CA VAL A 54 -51.66 -14.26 11.43
C VAL A 54 -50.27 -14.48 10.83
N VAL A 55 -49.40 -13.48 10.89
CA VAL A 55 -48.01 -13.59 10.41
C VAL A 55 -47.22 -14.65 11.18
N GLN A 56 -47.35 -14.70 12.52
CA GLN A 56 -46.71 -15.73 13.33
C GLN A 56 -47.23 -17.13 13.00
N GLU A 57 -48.53 -17.29 12.73
CA GLU A 57 -49.10 -18.57 12.34
C GLU A 57 -48.60 -19.01 10.96
N VAL A 58 -48.51 -18.09 10.01
CA VAL A 58 -47.90 -18.35 8.69
C VAL A 58 -46.44 -18.78 8.84
N GLN A 59 -45.66 -18.05 9.65
CA GLN A 59 -44.27 -18.41 9.97
C GLN A 59 -44.19 -19.82 10.53
N ARG A 60 -44.98 -20.14 11.55
CA ARG A 60 -45.00 -21.45 12.21
C ARG A 60 -45.27 -22.59 11.23
N VAL A 61 -46.24 -22.41 10.33
CA VAL A 61 -46.61 -23.44 9.34
C VAL A 61 -45.51 -23.62 8.28
N LEU A 62 -44.98 -22.53 7.71
CA LEU A 62 -43.89 -22.60 6.73
C LEU A 62 -42.62 -23.19 7.35
N SER A 63 -42.27 -22.79 8.57
CA SER A 63 -41.17 -23.37 9.34
C SER A 63 -41.34 -24.88 9.57
N GLY A 64 -42.58 -25.34 9.76
CA GLY A 64 -42.92 -26.76 9.86
C GLY A 64 -42.67 -27.51 8.56
N PHE A 65 -43.01 -26.92 7.41
CA PHE A 65 -42.74 -27.53 6.10
C PHE A 65 -41.25 -27.62 5.79
N VAL A 66 -40.48 -26.57 6.08
CA VAL A 66 -39.02 -26.56 5.90
C VAL A 66 -38.36 -27.64 6.77
N ARG A 67 -38.80 -27.81 8.04
CA ARG A 67 -38.31 -28.90 8.92
C ARG A 67 -38.68 -30.30 8.41
N GLY A 68 -39.86 -30.46 7.82
CA GLY A 68 -40.33 -31.76 7.33
C GLY A 68 -39.64 -32.22 6.05
N ASN A 69 -39.39 -31.32 5.10
CA ASN A 69 -38.66 -31.63 3.86
C ASN A 69 -37.89 -30.40 3.35
N PRO A 70 -36.65 -30.18 3.83
CA PRO A 70 -35.84 -29.03 3.46
C PRO A 70 -35.63 -28.88 1.96
N ARG A 71 -35.33 -29.98 1.24
CA ARG A 71 -34.99 -29.93 -0.19
C ARG A 71 -36.15 -29.43 -1.07
N ALA A 72 -37.39 -29.75 -0.69
CA ALA A 72 -38.57 -29.36 -1.46
C ALA A 72 -39.11 -27.97 -1.10
N TRP A 73 -38.90 -27.53 0.14
CA TRP A 73 -39.52 -26.31 0.68
C TRP A 73 -38.54 -25.16 0.90
N ALA A 74 -37.28 -25.43 1.22
CA ALA A 74 -36.32 -24.36 1.53
C ALA A 74 -36.06 -23.43 0.33
N PRO A 75 -35.78 -23.90 -0.91
CA PRO A 75 -35.57 -22.99 -2.04
C PRO A 75 -36.76 -22.08 -2.40
N PRO A 76 -38.01 -22.57 -2.54
CA PRO A 76 -39.12 -21.69 -2.88
C PRO A 76 -39.54 -20.78 -1.72
N VAL A 77 -39.40 -21.22 -0.46
CA VAL A 77 -39.73 -20.40 0.71
C VAL A 77 -38.67 -19.33 0.93
N SER A 78 -37.38 -19.66 0.77
CA SER A 78 -36.30 -18.67 0.86
C SER A 78 -36.45 -17.61 -0.22
N ALA A 79 -36.60 -17.99 -1.49
CA ALA A 79 -36.79 -17.06 -2.60
C ALA A 79 -37.98 -16.12 -2.37
N TRP A 80 -39.13 -16.67 -1.97
CA TRP A 80 -40.29 -15.85 -1.63
C TRP A 80 -40.02 -14.88 -0.47
N ALA A 81 -39.35 -15.34 0.59
CA ALA A 81 -39.09 -14.52 1.77
C ALA A 81 -38.14 -13.36 1.46
N VAL A 82 -37.02 -13.59 0.74
CA VAL A 82 -36.11 -12.49 0.36
C VAL A 82 -36.72 -11.57 -0.67
N GLU A 83 -37.42 -12.07 -1.69
CA GLU A 83 -38.08 -11.21 -2.69
C GLU A 83 -39.12 -10.29 -2.03
N LEU A 84 -39.92 -10.82 -1.10
CA LEU A 84 -40.87 -10.03 -0.33
C LEU A 84 -40.18 -8.99 0.56
N MET A 85 -39.11 -9.36 1.27
CA MET A 85 -38.32 -8.38 2.03
C MET A 85 -37.72 -7.29 1.14
N GLY A 86 -37.28 -7.61 -0.08
CA GLY A 86 -36.79 -6.66 -1.09
C GLY A 86 -37.87 -5.68 -1.55
N GLN A 87 -39.05 -6.20 -1.90
CA GLN A 87 -40.22 -5.40 -2.29
C GLN A 87 -40.66 -4.47 -1.16
N LEU A 88 -40.80 -4.99 0.07
CA LEU A 88 -41.19 -4.19 1.24
C LEU A 88 -40.16 -3.10 1.54
N SER A 89 -38.87 -3.45 1.54
CA SER A 89 -37.80 -2.48 1.82
C SER A 89 -37.75 -1.36 0.79
N SER A 90 -37.96 -1.70 -0.50
CA SER A 90 -37.97 -0.71 -1.58
C SER A 90 -39.23 0.16 -1.58
N LYS A 91 -40.40 -0.46 -1.36
CA LYS A 91 -41.70 0.23 -1.34
C LYS A 91 -41.77 1.29 -0.25
N TYR A 92 -41.24 0.99 0.94
CA TYR A 92 -41.29 1.91 2.09
C TYR A 92 -39.99 2.68 2.31
N GLY A 93 -38.92 2.42 1.55
CA GLY A 93 -37.59 3.00 1.76
C GLY A 93 -37.51 4.54 1.64
N GLY A 94 -38.45 5.16 0.92
CA GLY A 94 -38.55 6.62 0.77
C GLY A 94 -39.50 7.31 1.76
N ARG A 95 -40.12 6.55 2.68
CA ARG A 95 -41.17 7.07 3.58
C ARG A 95 -40.58 7.91 4.71
N PRO A 96 -41.20 9.06 5.09
CA PRO A 96 -40.73 9.89 6.20
C PRO A 96 -40.72 9.10 7.52
N GLY A 97 -39.55 8.86 8.11
CA GLY A 97 -39.40 8.06 9.33
C GLY A 97 -38.66 6.73 9.13
N VAL A 98 -38.40 6.34 7.87
CA VAL A 98 -37.45 5.27 7.54
C VAL A 98 -36.03 5.86 7.45
N PRO A 99 -35.03 5.30 8.15
CA PRO A 99 -33.64 5.74 8.05
C PRO A 99 -33.09 5.68 6.63
N ARG A 100 -32.03 6.45 6.37
CA ARG A 100 -31.34 6.41 5.08
C ARG A 100 -30.71 5.04 4.84
N ALA A 101 -30.60 4.64 3.58
CA ALA A 101 -29.98 3.37 3.22
C ALA A 101 -28.52 3.22 3.69
N SER A 102 -27.80 4.34 3.86
CA SER A 102 -26.43 4.36 4.37
C SER A 102 -26.31 3.99 5.87
N SER A 103 -27.38 4.14 6.66
CA SER A 103 -27.40 3.82 8.09
C SER A 103 -27.91 2.40 8.33
N LEU A 104 -27.12 1.41 7.90
CA LEU A 104 -27.44 -0.03 7.98
C LEU A 104 -27.89 -0.48 9.38
N ASN A 105 -27.25 0.02 10.43
CA ASN A 105 -27.59 -0.35 11.81
C ASN A 105 -28.99 0.14 12.21
N GLU A 106 -29.36 1.37 11.82
CA GLU A 106 -30.68 1.92 12.10
C GLU A 106 -31.78 1.21 11.28
N LEU A 107 -31.48 0.87 10.03
CA LEU A 107 -32.38 0.06 9.20
C LEU A 107 -32.59 -1.33 9.79
N LEU A 108 -31.51 -2.00 10.22
CA LEU A 108 -31.59 -3.28 10.91
C LEU A 108 -32.50 -3.19 12.14
N GLN A 109 -32.33 -2.17 12.98
CA GLN A 109 -33.17 -1.97 14.16
C GLN A 109 -34.64 -1.70 13.80
N LEU A 110 -34.91 -0.88 12.79
CA LEU A 110 -36.26 -0.63 12.30
C LEU A 110 -36.92 -1.92 11.82
N TRP A 111 -36.30 -2.62 10.86
CA TRP A 111 -36.91 -3.78 10.24
C TRP A 111 -36.99 -4.98 11.19
N MET A 112 -36.02 -5.19 12.07
CA MET A 112 -36.10 -6.26 13.06
C MET A 112 -37.11 -5.95 14.19
N SER A 113 -37.58 -4.70 14.34
CA SER A 113 -38.67 -4.36 15.26
C SER A 113 -40.06 -4.75 14.75
N CYS A 114 -40.24 -4.87 13.44
CA CYS A 114 -41.49 -5.28 12.81
C CYS A 114 -41.64 -6.82 12.81
N ALA A 115 -42.81 -7.31 13.22
CA ALA A 115 -43.08 -8.76 13.32
C ALA A 115 -43.03 -9.46 11.95
N ALA A 116 -43.53 -8.82 10.89
CA ALA A 116 -43.52 -9.36 9.53
C ALA A 116 -42.12 -9.59 8.97
N THR A 117 -41.27 -8.57 8.98
CA THR A 117 -39.88 -8.69 8.49
C THR A 117 -39.04 -9.61 9.37
N ARG A 118 -39.26 -9.63 10.69
CA ARG A 118 -38.61 -10.61 11.58
C ARG A 118 -39.00 -12.05 11.22
N ALA A 119 -40.29 -12.32 11.01
CA ALA A 119 -40.77 -13.64 10.62
C ALA A 119 -40.20 -14.10 9.28
N LEU A 120 -40.09 -13.20 8.29
CA LEU A 120 -39.45 -13.48 7.00
C LEU A 120 -37.94 -13.78 7.17
N MET A 121 -37.24 -13.00 7.99
CA MET A 121 -35.82 -13.19 8.27
C MET A 121 -35.57 -14.55 8.96
N ASP A 122 -36.39 -14.91 9.94
CA ASP A 122 -36.30 -16.19 10.64
C ASP A 122 -36.54 -17.37 9.69
N LEU A 123 -37.56 -17.28 8.82
CA LEU A 123 -37.84 -18.30 7.79
C LEU A 123 -36.67 -18.45 6.83
N TYR A 124 -36.11 -17.34 6.35
CA TYR A 124 -34.97 -17.36 5.44
C TYR A 124 -33.74 -18.00 6.10
N THR A 125 -33.41 -17.58 7.33
CA THR A 125 -32.29 -18.10 8.11
C THR A 125 -32.46 -19.61 8.40
N GLN A 126 -33.69 -20.04 8.67
CA GLN A 126 -34.02 -21.46 8.80
C GLN A 126 -33.83 -22.23 7.49
N CYS A 127 -34.24 -21.67 6.35
CA CYS A 127 -34.03 -22.29 5.04
C CYS A 127 -32.55 -22.44 4.71
N LEU A 128 -31.76 -21.39 4.96
CA LEU A 128 -30.32 -21.39 4.71
C LEU A 128 -29.58 -22.39 5.60
N SER A 129 -29.89 -22.41 6.91
CA SER A 129 -29.31 -23.39 7.84
C SER A 129 -29.72 -24.83 7.51
N ALA A 130 -30.98 -25.08 7.12
CA ALA A 130 -31.45 -26.40 6.73
C ALA A 130 -30.81 -26.92 5.43
N MET A 131 -30.34 -26.01 4.56
CA MET A 131 -29.66 -26.33 3.29
C MET A 131 -28.14 -26.27 3.37
N ALA A 132 -27.56 -25.84 4.50
CA ALA A 132 -26.12 -25.59 4.66
C ALA A 132 -25.24 -26.81 4.33
N ALA A 133 -25.71 -28.04 4.62
CA ALA A 133 -24.97 -29.27 4.36
C ALA A 133 -25.25 -29.89 2.97
N ALA A 134 -26.27 -29.43 2.24
CA ALA A 134 -26.70 -30.04 0.98
C ALA A 134 -26.32 -29.20 -0.23
N CYS A 135 -26.87 -27.98 -0.34
CA CYS A 135 -26.61 -27.04 -1.42
C CYS A 135 -27.29 -25.69 -1.08
N PRO A 136 -26.59 -24.74 -0.44
CA PRO A 136 -27.15 -23.45 -0.11
C PRO A 136 -27.26 -22.49 -1.32
N GLU A 137 -26.68 -22.86 -2.48
CA GLU A 137 -26.58 -22.03 -3.68
C GLU A 137 -27.91 -21.38 -4.08
N ALA A 138 -28.99 -22.16 -4.21
CA ALA A 138 -30.29 -21.63 -4.63
C ALA A 138 -30.86 -20.56 -3.68
N CYS A 139 -30.60 -20.67 -2.36
CA CYS A 139 -31.04 -19.67 -1.40
C CYS A 139 -30.17 -18.40 -1.49
N VAL A 140 -28.86 -18.57 -1.67
CA VAL A 140 -27.90 -17.47 -1.76
C VAL A 140 -28.04 -16.72 -3.09
N ASP A 141 -28.22 -17.42 -4.20
CA ASP A 141 -28.46 -16.82 -5.52
C ASP A 141 -29.74 -15.97 -5.49
N ALA A 142 -30.84 -16.49 -4.91
CA ALA A 142 -32.06 -15.71 -4.73
C ALA A 142 -31.85 -14.45 -3.88
N LEU A 143 -31.02 -14.51 -2.82
CA LEU A 143 -30.67 -13.35 -2.00
C LEU A 143 -29.89 -12.30 -2.82
N LEU A 144 -28.89 -12.71 -3.59
CA LEU A 144 -28.05 -11.80 -4.37
C LEU A 144 -28.80 -11.20 -5.57
N ASP A 145 -29.62 -12.00 -6.25
CA ASP A 145 -30.46 -11.52 -7.36
C ASP A 145 -31.47 -10.48 -6.86
N THR A 146 -32.03 -10.70 -5.66
CA THR A 146 -32.89 -9.73 -4.98
C THR A 146 -32.11 -8.49 -4.57
N SER A 147 -30.87 -8.63 -4.08
CA SER A 147 -30.04 -7.46 -3.73
C SER A 147 -29.73 -6.60 -4.94
N VAL A 148 -29.40 -7.20 -6.08
CA VAL A 148 -29.15 -6.47 -7.33
C VAL A 148 -30.35 -5.60 -7.73
N GLN A 149 -31.57 -6.05 -7.46
CA GLN A 149 -32.82 -5.34 -7.81
C GLN A 149 -33.22 -4.26 -6.79
N HIS A 150 -32.96 -4.49 -5.51
CA HIS A 150 -33.52 -3.71 -4.40
C HIS A 150 -32.48 -2.95 -3.56
N SER A 151 -31.18 -3.03 -3.88
CA SER A 151 -30.16 -2.16 -3.29
C SER A 151 -30.42 -0.69 -3.63
N PRO A 152 -30.14 0.26 -2.71
CA PRO A 152 -29.49 0.05 -1.40
C PRO A 152 -30.48 -0.27 -0.26
N HIS A 153 -31.79 -0.26 -0.50
CA HIS A 153 -32.80 -0.44 0.56
C HIS A 153 -32.84 -1.85 1.14
N PHE A 154 -32.32 -2.85 0.44
CA PHE A 154 -32.26 -4.24 0.86
C PHE A 154 -30.93 -4.65 1.53
N ASP A 155 -29.91 -3.78 1.53
CA ASP A 155 -28.55 -4.11 2.00
C ASP A 155 -28.53 -4.60 3.46
N TRP A 156 -29.48 -4.14 4.28
CA TRP A 156 -29.63 -4.56 5.67
C TRP A 156 -29.90 -6.06 5.80
N VAL A 157 -30.61 -6.67 4.84
CA VAL A 157 -30.90 -8.11 4.82
C VAL A 157 -29.62 -8.89 4.59
N VAL A 158 -28.83 -8.48 3.58
CA VAL A 158 -27.54 -9.09 3.24
C VAL A 158 -26.56 -8.94 4.41
N ALA A 159 -26.50 -7.77 5.05
CA ALA A 159 -25.65 -7.53 6.21
C ALA A 159 -26.07 -8.37 7.43
N HIS A 160 -27.37 -8.55 7.67
CA HIS A 160 -27.87 -9.40 8.76
C HIS A 160 -27.48 -10.86 8.54
N ILE A 161 -27.79 -11.40 7.35
CA ILE A 161 -27.50 -12.80 7.01
C ILE A 161 -25.98 -13.04 6.98
N GLY A 162 -25.21 -12.07 6.47
CA GLY A 162 -23.75 -12.11 6.48
C GLY A 162 -23.14 -12.16 7.89
N SER A 163 -23.85 -11.65 8.90
CA SER A 163 -23.41 -11.78 10.30
C SER A 163 -23.59 -13.20 10.84
N SER A 164 -24.53 -13.97 10.29
CA SER A 164 -24.75 -15.38 10.65
C SER A 164 -23.96 -16.36 9.78
N PHE A 165 -23.68 -16.01 8.53
CA PHE A 165 -22.99 -16.86 7.54
C PHE A 165 -21.87 -16.08 6.81
N PRO A 166 -20.85 -15.58 7.52
CA PRO A 166 -19.87 -14.63 6.96
C PRO A 166 -19.09 -15.20 5.78
N ASN A 167 -18.57 -16.42 5.88
CA ASN A 167 -17.71 -16.98 4.84
C ASN A 167 -18.45 -17.14 3.49
N THR A 168 -19.71 -17.57 3.52
CA THR A 168 -20.52 -17.73 2.30
C THR A 168 -20.93 -16.39 1.70
N ILE A 169 -21.40 -15.45 2.54
CA ILE A 169 -21.93 -14.18 2.06
C ILE A 169 -20.83 -13.23 1.59
N ILE A 170 -19.71 -13.12 2.32
CA ILE A 170 -18.59 -12.24 1.96
C ILE A 170 -18.06 -12.61 0.56
N SER A 171 -17.76 -13.89 0.33
CA SER A 171 -17.26 -14.39 -0.96
C SER A 171 -18.20 -14.06 -2.11
N ARG A 172 -19.50 -14.21 -1.88
CA ARG A 172 -20.52 -14.00 -2.89
C ARG A 172 -20.82 -12.53 -3.17
N VAL A 173 -20.84 -11.69 -2.14
CA VAL A 173 -20.97 -10.22 -2.28
C VAL A 173 -19.80 -9.66 -3.07
N LEU A 174 -18.57 -10.10 -2.78
CA LEU A 174 -17.39 -9.68 -3.53
C LEU A 174 -17.42 -10.18 -4.98
N SER A 175 -17.79 -11.44 -5.20
CA SER A 175 -17.91 -12.01 -6.56
C SER A 175 -18.99 -11.30 -7.40
N CYS A 176 -20.12 -10.95 -6.78
CA CYS A 176 -21.19 -10.17 -7.41
C CYS A 176 -20.71 -8.75 -7.72
N GLY A 177 -20.05 -8.09 -6.76
CA GLY A 177 -19.47 -6.76 -6.95
C GLY A 177 -18.43 -6.71 -8.07
N LEU A 178 -17.56 -7.72 -8.17
CA LEU A 178 -16.57 -7.84 -9.24
C LEU A 178 -17.24 -8.02 -10.60
N ARG A 179 -18.27 -8.88 -10.69
CA ARG A 179 -19.02 -9.09 -11.94
C ARG A 179 -19.70 -7.80 -12.40
N ASP A 180 -20.31 -7.06 -11.47
CA ASP A 180 -20.94 -5.78 -11.77
C ASP A 180 -19.91 -4.72 -12.19
N PHE A 181 -18.75 -4.68 -11.53
CA PHE A 181 -17.63 -3.81 -11.91
C PHE A 181 -17.14 -4.10 -13.34
N CYS A 182 -17.02 -5.37 -13.71
CA CYS A 182 -16.66 -5.79 -15.06
C CYS A 182 -17.74 -5.42 -16.10
N ALA A 183 -19.01 -5.69 -15.80
CA ALA A 183 -20.13 -5.49 -16.73
C ALA A 183 -20.37 -4.01 -17.07
N HIS A 184 -20.01 -3.09 -16.17
CA HIS A 184 -20.20 -1.65 -16.36
C HIS A 184 -18.91 -0.92 -16.78
N GLY A 185 -17.91 -1.67 -17.28
CA GLY A 185 -16.76 -1.09 -17.96
C GLY A 185 -15.60 -0.71 -17.05
N GLY A 186 -15.18 -1.61 -16.14
CA GLY A 186 -13.87 -1.55 -15.49
C GLY A 186 -12.64 -1.63 -16.43
N GLY A 187 -12.83 -1.44 -17.74
CA GLY A 187 -11.78 -1.47 -18.77
C GLY A 187 -11.97 -0.48 -19.92
N ALA A 188 -12.94 0.44 -19.86
CA ALA A 188 -13.13 1.49 -20.87
C ALA A 188 -12.94 2.87 -20.24
N VAL A 189 -11.74 3.06 -19.73
CA VAL A 189 -11.29 4.27 -19.04
C VAL A 189 -10.42 5.17 -19.95
N ALA A 190 -10.34 4.80 -21.22
CA ALA A 190 -9.54 5.44 -22.25
C ALA A 190 -10.30 6.59 -22.93
N ALA A 191 -10.48 7.72 -22.24
CA ALA A 191 -10.67 9.01 -22.93
C ALA A 191 -10.54 10.24 -22.03
N GLU A 192 -10.87 10.19 -20.73
CA GLU A 192 -10.80 11.37 -19.86
C GLU A 192 -10.41 10.96 -18.44
N SER A 193 -9.30 11.52 -17.94
CA SER A 193 -8.67 11.31 -16.61
C SER A 193 -9.56 10.65 -15.54
N PRO A 194 -9.26 9.40 -15.10
CA PRO A 194 -10.32 8.60 -14.49
C PRO A 194 -10.06 8.02 -13.10
N PHE A 195 -9.08 8.52 -12.35
CA PHE A 195 -8.92 8.16 -10.94
C PHE A 195 -9.55 9.18 -9.98
N PHE A 196 -9.99 10.33 -10.49
CA PHE A 196 -10.76 11.34 -9.76
C PHE A 196 -11.98 11.78 -10.56
N ALA A 197 -12.97 10.91 -10.73
CA ALA A 197 -14.35 11.39 -10.84
C ALA A 197 -14.84 11.70 -9.41
N ALA A 198 -14.46 12.88 -8.92
CA ALA A 198 -15.17 13.49 -7.81
C ALA A 198 -16.65 13.60 -8.20
N ALA A 199 -17.50 12.82 -7.53
CA ALA A 199 -18.91 13.13 -7.28
C ALA A 199 -19.83 13.49 -8.49
N ALA A 200 -19.46 13.23 -9.74
CA ALA A 200 -20.17 13.76 -10.90
C ALA A 200 -20.53 12.70 -11.96
N ASP A 201 -21.13 11.58 -11.55
CA ASP A 201 -22.17 10.92 -12.36
C ASP A 201 -23.01 10.02 -11.42
N SER A 202 -24.15 10.54 -10.97
CA SER A 202 -24.96 10.01 -9.85
C SER A 202 -25.61 8.64 -10.11
N LYS A 203 -25.34 8.00 -11.26
CA LYS A 203 -25.82 6.66 -11.61
C LYS A 203 -24.77 5.54 -11.47
N ARG A 204 -23.46 5.85 -11.40
CA ARG A 204 -22.37 4.83 -11.39
C ARG A 204 -22.01 4.30 -9.98
N VAL A 205 -22.43 5.00 -8.93
CA VAL A 205 -21.99 4.82 -7.54
C VAL A 205 -22.82 3.87 -6.63
N PRO A 206 -24.12 3.56 -6.87
CA PRO A 206 -24.96 3.00 -5.81
C PRO A 206 -24.63 1.54 -5.42
N LYS A 207 -24.19 0.70 -6.37
CA LYS A 207 -23.93 -0.73 -6.09
C LYS A 207 -22.59 -0.96 -5.40
N MET A 208 -21.55 -0.24 -5.77
CA MET A 208 -20.26 -0.30 -5.06
C MET A 208 -20.40 0.25 -3.64
N ALA A 209 -21.18 1.32 -3.46
CA ALA A 209 -21.51 1.85 -2.14
C ALA A 209 -22.27 0.82 -1.26
N SER A 210 -23.14 0.01 -1.88
CA SER A 210 -23.81 -1.11 -1.20
C SER A 210 -22.81 -2.19 -0.77
N VAL A 211 -21.93 -2.66 -1.66
CA VAL A 211 -20.87 -3.63 -1.32
C VAL A 211 -20.00 -3.11 -0.16
N VAL A 212 -19.56 -1.86 -0.25
CA VAL A 212 -18.76 -1.20 0.79
C VAL A 212 -19.53 -1.06 2.10
N GLY A 213 -20.82 -0.68 2.05
CA GLY A 213 -21.67 -0.57 3.23
C GLY A 213 -21.86 -1.91 3.94
N ILE A 214 -22.16 -2.97 3.18
CA ILE A 214 -22.34 -4.33 3.71
C ILE A 214 -21.05 -4.83 4.36
N LEU A 215 -19.93 -4.78 3.62
CA LEU A 215 -18.64 -5.25 4.13
C LEU A 215 -18.14 -4.39 5.30
N GLY A 216 -18.37 -3.08 5.27
CA GLY A 216 -18.05 -2.16 6.36
C GLY A 216 -18.82 -2.49 7.64
N HIS A 217 -20.10 -2.88 7.53
CA HIS A 217 -20.88 -3.36 8.68
C HIS A 217 -20.30 -4.67 9.24
N LEU A 218 -19.98 -5.64 8.36
CA LEU A 218 -19.44 -6.95 8.74
C LEU A 218 -18.02 -6.87 9.31
N ALA A 219 -17.22 -5.88 8.90
CA ALA A 219 -15.83 -5.72 9.33
C ALA A 219 -15.68 -5.62 10.86
N SER A 220 -16.69 -5.07 11.57
CA SER A 220 -16.66 -4.96 13.03
C SER A 220 -16.57 -6.30 13.78
N ARG A 221 -17.09 -7.39 13.21
CA ARG A 221 -17.12 -8.72 13.85
C ARG A 221 -16.40 -9.80 13.05
N HIS A 222 -16.26 -9.61 11.74
CA HIS A 222 -15.78 -10.63 10.80
C HIS A 222 -14.61 -10.13 9.93
N ALA A 223 -13.82 -9.17 10.42
CA ALA A 223 -12.63 -8.67 9.72
C ALA A 223 -11.69 -9.80 9.22
N GLY A 224 -11.51 -10.85 10.02
CA GLY A 224 -10.68 -12.01 9.63
C GLY A 224 -11.20 -12.76 8.40
N SER A 225 -12.51 -13.01 8.31
CA SER A 225 -13.13 -13.65 7.14
C SER A 225 -13.07 -12.75 5.90
N ILE A 226 -13.30 -11.45 6.07
CA ILE A 226 -13.18 -10.46 4.98
C ILE A 226 -11.75 -10.46 4.43
N LYS A 227 -10.77 -10.36 5.32
CA LYS A 227 -9.35 -10.38 4.95
C LYS A 227 -8.97 -11.66 4.19
N GLN A 228 -9.34 -12.84 4.69
CA GLN A 228 -9.03 -14.11 4.03
C GLN A 228 -9.59 -14.14 2.61
N GLU A 229 -10.82 -13.66 2.42
CA GLU A 229 -11.46 -13.68 1.11
C GLU A 229 -10.88 -12.63 0.15
N LEU A 230 -10.58 -11.41 0.62
CA LEU A 230 -9.92 -10.39 -0.19
C LEU A 230 -8.54 -10.85 -0.66
N LEU A 231 -7.75 -11.48 0.24
CA LEU A 231 -6.46 -12.06 -0.12
C LEU A 231 -6.62 -13.25 -1.07
N ARG A 232 -7.62 -14.12 -0.87
CA ARG A 232 -7.91 -15.22 -1.81
C ARG A 232 -8.17 -14.68 -3.22
N MET A 233 -9.06 -13.70 -3.34
CA MET A 233 -9.37 -13.06 -4.63
C MET A 233 -8.16 -12.37 -5.24
N PHE A 234 -7.34 -11.70 -4.44
CA PHE A 234 -6.11 -11.08 -4.90
C PHE A 234 -5.17 -12.11 -5.55
N HIS A 235 -4.87 -13.21 -4.86
CA HIS A 235 -3.98 -14.26 -5.40
C HIS A 235 -4.57 -14.96 -6.62
N GLU A 236 -5.90 -15.21 -6.64
CA GLU A 236 -6.57 -15.78 -7.82
C GLU A 236 -6.56 -14.83 -9.02
N GLY A 237 -6.72 -13.52 -8.79
CA GLY A 237 -6.65 -12.49 -9.82
C GLY A 237 -5.28 -12.38 -10.47
N LEU A 238 -4.19 -12.57 -9.72
CA LEU A 238 -2.82 -12.51 -10.24
C LEU A 238 -2.46 -13.63 -11.22
N GLY A 239 -3.03 -14.82 -11.03
CA GLY A 239 -2.77 -16.00 -11.87
C GLY A 239 -3.67 -16.12 -13.10
N ALA A 240 -4.67 -15.26 -13.22
CA ALA A 240 -5.75 -15.45 -14.17
C ALA A 240 -5.51 -14.77 -15.52
N ARG A 241 -5.76 -15.52 -16.60
CA ARG A 241 -5.67 -15.02 -17.98
C ARG A 241 -6.99 -14.46 -18.51
N GLU A 242 -8.12 -14.76 -17.85
CA GLU A 242 -9.45 -14.37 -18.30
C GLU A 242 -9.79 -12.90 -17.97
N PRO A 243 -10.53 -12.21 -18.85
CA PRO A 243 -10.85 -10.78 -18.71
C PRO A 243 -11.55 -10.37 -17.38
N PRO A 244 -12.52 -11.11 -16.81
CA PRO A 244 -13.15 -10.70 -15.54
C PRO A 244 -12.20 -10.81 -14.34
N LEU A 245 -11.21 -11.69 -14.41
CA LEU A 245 -10.25 -11.90 -13.33
C LEU A 245 -9.10 -10.88 -13.39
N LYS A 246 -8.77 -10.31 -14.56
CA LYS A 246 -7.83 -9.18 -14.69
C LYS A 246 -8.32 -7.90 -13.98
N ALA A 247 -9.64 -7.70 -13.90
CA ALA A 247 -10.23 -6.57 -13.20
C ALA A 247 -10.23 -6.70 -11.67
N THR A 248 -9.79 -7.85 -11.13
CA THR A 248 -9.80 -8.12 -9.69
C THR A 248 -8.92 -7.16 -8.91
N VAL A 249 -7.70 -6.88 -9.37
CA VAL A 249 -6.79 -5.96 -8.67
C VAL A 249 -7.35 -4.53 -8.66
N PRO A 250 -7.77 -3.94 -9.80
CA PRO A 250 -8.45 -2.64 -9.82
C PRO A 250 -9.71 -2.59 -8.93
N PHE A 251 -10.53 -3.63 -8.95
CA PHE A 251 -11.72 -3.75 -8.11
C PHE A 251 -11.38 -3.70 -6.61
N LEU A 252 -10.37 -4.48 -6.18
CA LEU A 252 -9.94 -4.51 -4.79
C LEU A 252 -9.34 -3.17 -4.33
N LEU A 253 -8.56 -2.51 -5.20
CA LEU A 253 -8.04 -1.16 -4.92
C LEU A 253 -9.18 -0.15 -4.75
N GLN A 254 -10.19 -0.19 -5.63
CA GLN A 254 -11.35 0.69 -5.52
C GLN A 254 -12.14 0.46 -4.22
N LEU A 255 -12.32 -0.80 -3.81
CA LEU A 255 -12.95 -1.13 -2.52
C LEU A 255 -12.17 -0.57 -1.33
N ALA A 256 -10.84 -0.66 -1.38
CA ALA A 256 -9.97 -0.12 -0.34
C ALA A 256 -10.07 1.41 -0.25
N VAL A 257 -10.14 2.12 -1.39
CA VAL A 257 -10.28 3.58 -1.45
C VAL A 257 -11.61 4.02 -0.84
N MET A 258 -12.68 3.28 -1.11
CA MET A 258 -14.02 3.62 -0.65
C MET A 258 -14.28 3.27 0.83
N SER A 259 -13.40 2.48 1.47
CA SER A 259 -13.66 1.95 2.81
C SER A 259 -12.42 1.86 3.70
N PRO A 260 -12.19 2.86 4.57
CA PRO A 260 -11.10 2.81 5.56
C PRO A 260 -11.10 1.57 6.46
N PRO A 261 -12.25 1.04 6.92
CA PRO A 261 -12.29 -0.22 7.68
C PRO A 261 -11.78 -1.43 6.90
N LEU A 262 -12.06 -1.51 5.58
CA LEU A 262 -11.56 -2.60 4.74
C LEU A 262 -10.07 -2.46 4.47
N LEU A 263 -9.60 -1.23 4.21
CA LEU A 263 -8.17 -0.96 4.10
C LEU A 263 -7.43 -1.39 5.35
N ALA A 264 -7.91 -1.00 6.54
CA ALA A 264 -7.30 -1.37 7.81
C ALA A 264 -7.29 -2.89 8.07
N ALA A 265 -8.30 -3.62 7.59
CA ALA A 265 -8.36 -5.08 7.73
C ALA A 265 -7.32 -5.81 6.87
N VAL A 266 -6.87 -5.22 5.77
CA VAL A 266 -5.93 -5.83 4.82
C VAL A 266 -4.50 -5.29 5.00
N SER A 267 -4.33 -4.01 5.30
CA SER A 267 -3.03 -3.31 5.26
C SER A 267 -2.00 -3.87 6.24
N ALA A 268 -2.43 -4.40 7.40
CA ALA A 268 -1.54 -4.89 8.45
C ALA A 268 -0.70 -6.11 8.04
N GLU A 269 -1.24 -6.96 7.16
CA GLU A 269 -0.63 -8.21 6.72
C GLU A 269 -0.46 -8.28 5.19
N LEU A 270 -0.77 -7.18 4.48
CA LEU A 270 -0.52 -7.06 3.05
C LEU A 270 0.95 -7.35 2.72
N VAL A 271 1.87 -6.80 3.52
CA VAL A 271 3.32 -7.01 3.35
C VAL A 271 3.69 -8.49 3.39
N ASP A 272 3.05 -9.27 4.27
CA ASP A 272 3.33 -10.71 4.40
C ASP A 272 2.86 -11.50 3.16
N SER A 273 1.92 -10.96 2.40
CA SER A 273 1.45 -11.54 1.13
C SER A 273 2.27 -11.13 -0.11
N LEU A 274 3.05 -10.05 -0.02
CA LEU A 274 3.86 -9.52 -1.13
C LEU A 274 5.21 -10.27 -1.27
N SER A 275 5.12 -11.58 -1.51
CA SER A 275 6.32 -12.40 -1.81
C SER A 275 6.97 -12.00 -3.14
N PRO A 276 8.27 -12.29 -3.37
CA PRO A 276 8.92 -12.00 -4.65
C PRO A 276 8.19 -12.56 -5.88
N ALA A 277 7.58 -13.74 -5.75
CA ALA A 277 6.80 -14.34 -6.82
C ALA A 277 5.54 -13.52 -7.15
N VAL A 278 4.85 -13.01 -6.12
CA VAL A 278 3.67 -12.14 -6.25
C VAL A 278 4.05 -10.78 -6.86
N LEU A 279 5.19 -10.19 -6.46
CA LEU A 279 5.69 -8.95 -7.04
C LEU A 279 6.01 -9.10 -8.53
N ASN A 280 6.64 -10.23 -8.91
CA ASN A 280 6.91 -10.53 -10.32
C ASN A 280 5.60 -10.70 -11.13
N GLN A 281 4.58 -11.32 -10.55
CA GLN A 281 3.26 -11.44 -11.19
C GLN A 281 2.57 -10.09 -11.33
N LEU A 282 2.63 -9.23 -10.31
CA LEU A 282 2.12 -7.86 -10.37
C LEU A 282 2.85 -7.06 -11.46
N HIS A 283 4.17 -7.14 -11.52
CA HIS A 283 4.97 -6.48 -12.55
C HIS A 283 4.53 -6.93 -13.95
N GLN A 284 4.40 -8.24 -14.19
CA GLN A 284 3.88 -8.76 -15.47
C GLN A 284 2.47 -8.25 -15.80
N HIS A 285 1.62 -8.06 -14.79
CA HIS A 285 0.27 -7.53 -14.97
C HIS A 285 0.27 -6.03 -15.29
N PHE A 286 1.18 -5.25 -14.70
CA PHE A 286 1.24 -3.80 -14.87
C PHE A 286 2.05 -3.34 -16.08
N VAL A 287 3.08 -4.08 -16.48
CA VAL A 287 3.88 -3.79 -17.69
C VAL A 287 3.02 -3.77 -18.96
N ALA A 288 1.93 -4.54 -18.99
CA ALA A 288 1.03 -4.58 -20.12
C ALA A 288 0.07 -3.37 -20.22
N LEU A 289 0.06 -2.47 -19.23
CA LEU A 289 -0.84 -1.31 -19.20
C LEU A 289 -0.20 -0.08 -19.86
N PRO A 290 -1.01 0.79 -20.49
CA PRO A 290 -0.55 2.11 -20.92
C PRO A 290 0.00 2.94 -19.74
N ARG A 291 0.99 3.79 -20.02
CA ARG A 291 1.65 4.65 -19.01
C ARG A 291 0.66 5.50 -18.20
N GLU A 292 -0.37 6.05 -18.84
CA GLU A 292 -1.40 6.87 -18.18
C GLU A 292 -2.21 6.07 -17.13
N GLU A 293 -2.53 4.80 -17.43
CA GLU A 293 -3.25 3.90 -16.52
C GLU A 293 -2.36 3.44 -15.36
N LEU A 294 -1.07 3.23 -15.64
CA LEU A 294 -0.08 2.92 -14.63
C LEU A 294 0.08 4.09 -13.64
N GLU A 295 0.23 5.33 -14.14
CA GLU A 295 0.33 6.53 -13.31
C GLU A 295 -0.90 6.71 -12.40
N GLY A 296 -2.09 6.49 -12.94
CA GLY A 296 -3.33 6.52 -12.18
C GLY A 296 -3.39 5.43 -11.08
N THR A 297 -2.94 4.22 -11.39
CA THR A 297 -2.86 3.12 -10.43
C THR A 297 -1.85 3.42 -9.32
N VAL A 298 -0.68 3.94 -9.68
CA VAL A 298 0.34 4.39 -8.71
C VAL A 298 -0.24 5.47 -7.81
N ALA A 299 -0.97 6.44 -8.35
CA ALA A 299 -1.60 7.50 -7.56
C ALA A 299 -2.60 6.95 -6.52
N VAL A 300 -3.39 5.94 -6.87
CA VAL A 300 -4.28 5.25 -5.93
C VAL A 300 -3.51 4.51 -4.86
N VAL A 301 -2.47 3.77 -5.24
CA VAL A 301 -1.63 3.04 -4.27
C VAL A 301 -0.98 4.04 -3.30
N VAL A 302 -0.46 5.16 -3.79
CA VAL A 302 0.08 6.25 -2.96
C VAL A 302 -0.99 6.76 -2.00
N HIS A 303 -2.20 7.03 -2.48
CA HIS A 303 -3.32 7.49 -1.66
C HIS A 303 -3.67 6.50 -0.54
N LEU A 304 -3.78 5.21 -0.87
CA LEU A 304 -4.06 4.15 0.09
C LEU A 304 -2.95 4.00 1.14
N ILE A 305 -1.70 4.10 0.72
CA ILE A 305 -0.54 4.08 1.63
C ILE A 305 -0.62 5.26 2.60
N CYS A 306 -0.93 6.45 2.12
CA CYS A 306 -1.10 7.63 2.99
C CYS A 306 -2.30 7.51 3.95
N GLN A 307 -3.33 6.74 3.60
CA GLN A 307 -4.49 6.49 4.47
C GLN A 307 -4.29 5.32 5.44
N THR A 308 -3.23 4.54 5.26
CA THR A 308 -2.96 3.36 6.08
C THR A 308 -2.43 3.78 7.45
N SER A 309 -3.17 3.45 8.51
CA SER A 309 -2.72 3.64 9.90
C SER A 309 -2.16 2.35 10.51
N ALA A 310 -2.77 1.20 10.21
CA ALA A 310 -2.34 -0.11 10.69
C ALA A 310 -1.33 -0.75 9.72
N GLY A 311 -0.14 -1.09 10.21
CA GLY A 311 0.92 -1.71 9.40
C GLY A 311 1.76 -0.74 8.56
N ALA A 312 1.52 0.56 8.67
CA ALA A 312 2.18 1.60 7.86
C ALA A 312 3.73 1.54 7.95
N PHE A 313 4.28 1.33 9.15
CA PHE A 313 5.73 1.20 9.34
C PHE A 313 6.31 -0.01 8.60
N ARG A 314 5.65 -1.17 8.66
CA ARG A 314 6.08 -2.38 7.95
C ARG A 314 6.00 -2.19 6.43
N LEU A 315 4.97 -1.52 5.95
CA LEU A 315 4.80 -1.22 4.53
C LEU A 315 5.88 -0.24 4.05
N LEU A 316 6.18 0.80 4.82
CA LEU A 316 7.27 1.73 4.52
C LEU A 316 8.63 1.04 4.54
N GLN A 317 8.88 0.16 5.52
CA GLN A 317 10.10 -0.65 5.57
C GLN A 317 10.22 -1.59 4.36
N PHE A 318 9.14 -2.23 3.95
CA PHE A 318 9.08 -3.08 2.76
C PHE A 318 9.40 -2.29 1.48
N LEU A 319 8.80 -1.11 1.32
CA LEU A 319 9.08 -0.24 0.18
C LEU A 319 10.53 0.23 0.15
N LEU A 320 11.09 0.61 1.30
CA LEU A 320 12.51 0.97 1.41
C LEU A 320 13.42 -0.22 1.12
N PHE A 321 13.09 -1.42 1.61
CA PHE A 321 13.85 -2.64 1.31
C PHE A 321 13.81 -2.95 -0.19
N GLY A 322 12.64 -2.93 -0.83
CA GLY A 322 12.53 -3.17 -2.27
C GLY A 322 13.23 -2.11 -3.13
N ALA A 323 13.28 -0.86 -2.65
CA ALA A 323 13.96 0.23 -3.33
C ALA A 323 15.49 0.23 -3.13
N THR A 324 15.99 -0.34 -2.04
CA THR A 324 17.43 -0.32 -1.68
C THR A 324 18.13 -1.67 -1.82
N ALA A 325 17.38 -2.77 -1.85
CA ALA A 325 17.87 -4.07 -2.28
C ALA A 325 17.89 -4.09 -3.80
N GLY A 326 19.07 -3.84 -4.39
CA GLY A 326 19.30 -4.12 -5.81
C GLY A 326 18.74 -5.50 -6.16
N ALA A 327 18.02 -5.54 -7.30
CA ALA A 327 17.40 -6.69 -7.93
C ALA A 327 17.51 -7.98 -7.10
N LEU A 328 16.37 -8.45 -6.56
CA LEU A 328 16.16 -9.87 -6.24
C LEU A 328 16.96 -10.68 -7.27
N GLU A 329 18.06 -11.30 -6.81
CA GLU A 329 18.97 -12.07 -7.66
C GLU A 329 18.11 -12.82 -8.66
N PRO A 330 18.22 -12.53 -9.98
CA PRO A 330 17.37 -13.16 -10.97
C PRO A 330 17.54 -14.67 -10.77
N GLY A 331 16.47 -15.31 -10.29
CA GLY A 331 16.47 -16.74 -10.03
C GLY A 331 17.04 -17.44 -11.26
N ASP A 332 18.10 -18.22 -11.03
CA ASP A 332 18.96 -18.80 -12.07
C ASP A 332 18.12 -19.23 -13.29
N PRO A 333 18.18 -18.52 -14.43
CA PRO A 333 17.23 -18.72 -15.53
C PRO A 333 17.45 -20.03 -16.29
N ARG A 334 18.27 -20.95 -15.77
CA ARG A 334 18.55 -22.23 -16.41
C ARG A 334 18.66 -23.36 -15.39
N ALA A 335 17.51 -23.79 -14.87
CA ALA A 335 17.29 -25.20 -14.60
C ALA A 335 17.26 -26.01 -15.92
N ALA A 336 18.33 -25.93 -16.70
CA ALA A 336 18.54 -26.81 -17.85
C ALA A 336 18.86 -28.20 -17.29
N SER A 337 18.15 -29.22 -17.77
CA SER A 337 18.43 -30.61 -17.43
C SER A 337 19.91 -30.92 -17.65
N LEU A 338 20.58 -31.49 -16.63
CA LEU A 338 21.95 -32.00 -16.73
C LEU A 338 22.12 -32.94 -17.93
N LEU A 339 21.05 -33.65 -18.32
CA LEU A 339 21.04 -34.55 -19.46
C LEU A 339 21.19 -33.80 -20.79
N ASP A 340 20.50 -32.66 -20.97
CA ASP A 340 20.57 -31.87 -22.21
C ASP A 340 21.90 -31.15 -22.34
N THR A 341 22.49 -30.76 -21.21
CA THR A 341 23.84 -30.21 -21.15
C THR A 341 24.87 -31.28 -21.51
N ASN A 342 24.78 -32.48 -20.92
CA ASN A 342 25.68 -33.61 -21.23
C ASN A 342 25.55 -34.10 -22.69
N ARG A 343 24.37 -33.99 -23.30
CA ARG A 343 24.16 -34.28 -24.74
C ARG A 343 24.90 -33.33 -25.68
N ARG A 344 25.18 -32.10 -25.24
CA ARG A 344 26.01 -31.13 -26.01
C ARG A 344 27.50 -31.37 -25.82
N PHE A 345 27.90 -31.92 -24.67
CA PHE A 345 29.29 -32.29 -24.36
C PHE A 345 29.63 -33.74 -24.75
N THR A 346 28.74 -34.48 -25.43
CA THR A 346 29.04 -35.84 -25.87
C THR A 346 30.07 -35.78 -27.01
N LEU A 347 31.34 -35.88 -26.63
CA LEU A 347 32.48 -35.81 -27.54
C LEU A 347 32.48 -37.04 -28.45
N ASN A 348 32.18 -36.84 -29.73
CA ASN A 348 32.74 -37.70 -30.79
C ASN A 348 34.22 -37.35 -30.91
N LEU A 349 35.06 -37.88 -30.01
CA LEU A 349 36.50 -37.87 -30.24
C LEU A 349 36.76 -38.66 -31.51
N ALA A 350 37.24 -37.99 -32.55
CA ALA A 350 37.79 -38.64 -33.73
C ALA A 350 39.00 -39.49 -33.27
N GLY A 351 38.77 -40.78 -32.96
CA GLY A 351 39.75 -41.71 -32.43
C GLY A 351 39.47 -42.13 -30.98
N GLY A 352 38.53 -43.05 -30.78
CA GLY A 352 38.00 -43.50 -29.49
C GLY A 352 38.93 -44.33 -28.59
N VAL A 353 40.23 -44.01 -28.51
CA VAL A 353 41.21 -44.76 -27.71
C VAL A 353 41.97 -43.88 -26.71
N TRP A 354 41.80 -42.55 -26.74
CA TRP A 354 42.56 -41.62 -25.88
C TRP A 354 41.66 -40.82 -24.93
N SER A 355 42.20 -40.49 -23.76
CA SER A 355 41.61 -39.53 -22.81
C SER A 355 41.50 -38.13 -23.44
N VAL A 356 40.58 -37.31 -22.93
CA VAL A 356 40.43 -35.89 -23.32
C VAL A 356 41.75 -35.12 -23.13
N PHE A 357 42.01 -34.14 -24.00
CA PHE A 357 43.27 -33.39 -24.07
C PHE A 357 43.51 -32.45 -22.87
N HIS A 358 42.45 -32.02 -22.18
CA HIS A 358 42.56 -31.14 -21.01
C HIS A 358 42.38 -31.90 -19.68
N ALA A 359 43.04 -31.44 -18.62
CA ALA A 359 42.92 -32.02 -17.27
C ALA A 359 41.73 -31.47 -16.45
N GLY A 360 40.86 -30.68 -17.09
CA GLY A 360 39.68 -30.07 -16.49
C GLY A 360 39.47 -28.64 -17.00
N VAL A 361 38.44 -27.97 -16.47
CA VAL A 361 38.20 -26.53 -16.69
C VAL A 361 38.32 -25.78 -15.37
N VAL A 362 38.92 -24.59 -15.39
CA VAL A 362 38.91 -23.69 -14.24
C VAL A 362 37.62 -22.86 -14.29
N GLY A 363 36.71 -23.10 -13.34
CA GLY A 363 35.42 -22.42 -13.29
C GLY A 363 34.47 -22.79 -14.44
N ARG A 364 33.75 -21.81 -14.98
CA ARG A 364 32.75 -21.99 -16.05
C ARG A 364 33.24 -21.59 -17.46
N GLY A 365 34.50 -21.19 -17.60
CA GLY A 365 35.06 -20.71 -18.88
C GLY A 365 34.73 -19.24 -19.18
N LEU A 366 34.71 -18.86 -20.46
CA LEU A 366 34.33 -17.51 -20.92
C LEU A 366 32.99 -17.14 -20.26
N LYS A 367 32.99 -16.06 -19.48
CA LYS A 367 31.74 -15.50 -18.96
C LYS A 367 30.86 -15.24 -20.19
N ALA A 368 29.73 -15.93 -20.30
CA ALA A 368 28.68 -15.50 -21.21
C ALA A 368 28.51 -14.02 -20.90
N ALA A 369 28.66 -13.14 -21.90
CA ALA A 369 28.51 -11.72 -21.70
C ALA A 369 27.29 -11.54 -20.81
N GLY A 370 27.48 -10.98 -19.61
CA GLY A 370 26.36 -10.67 -18.74
C GLY A 370 25.35 -9.90 -19.59
N GLY A 371 24.06 -10.11 -19.38
CA GLY A 371 22.99 -9.49 -20.18
C GLY A 371 22.95 -7.96 -20.07
N GLY A 372 24.04 -7.27 -20.40
CA GLY A 372 24.23 -5.83 -20.18
C GLY A 372 25.50 -5.21 -20.78
N GLU A 373 26.28 -5.90 -21.62
CA GLU A 373 27.40 -5.25 -22.36
C GLU A 373 27.48 -5.70 -23.83
N GLY A 374 26.34 -6.08 -24.42
CA GLY A 374 26.19 -5.90 -25.86
C GLY A 374 25.78 -4.45 -26.04
N ARG A 375 26.60 -3.64 -26.72
CA ARG A 375 26.36 -2.26 -27.17
C ARG A 375 24.84 -1.95 -27.17
N ARG A 376 24.32 -1.49 -26.03
CA ARG A 376 22.93 -1.04 -25.93
C ARG A 376 22.89 0.23 -26.75
N ASP A 377 21.85 0.39 -27.56
CA ASP A 377 21.71 1.61 -28.34
C ASP A 377 21.54 2.77 -27.34
N ASP A 378 22.23 3.90 -27.56
CA ASP A 378 22.26 5.03 -26.61
C ASP A 378 20.82 5.50 -26.24
N GLU A 379 19.85 5.30 -27.15
CA GLU A 379 18.43 5.58 -26.94
C GLU A 379 17.77 4.68 -25.88
N GLU A 380 18.13 3.39 -25.78
CA GLU A 380 17.57 2.46 -24.78
C GLU A 380 18.12 2.76 -23.37
N GLU A 381 19.37 3.22 -23.25
CA GLU A 381 19.97 3.63 -21.97
C GLU A 381 19.36 4.95 -21.47
N GLU A 382 19.12 5.92 -22.37
CA GLU A 382 18.45 7.19 -22.03
C GLU A 382 17.00 6.97 -21.54
N GLU A 383 16.23 6.09 -22.20
CA GLU A 383 14.87 5.74 -21.76
C GLU A 383 14.86 5.05 -20.38
N GLU A 384 15.80 4.15 -20.11
CA GLU A 384 15.96 3.48 -18.81
C GLU A 384 16.32 4.49 -17.71
N GLU A 385 17.21 5.45 -17.99
CA GLU A 385 17.58 6.52 -17.05
C GLU A 385 16.42 7.47 -16.73
N GLU A 386 15.62 7.87 -17.73
CA GLU A 386 14.42 8.67 -17.53
C GLU A 386 13.38 7.95 -16.67
N GLU A 387 13.18 6.65 -16.90
CA GLU A 387 12.26 5.82 -16.12
C GLU A 387 12.72 5.71 -14.66
N VAL A 388 14.02 5.47 -14.44
CA VAL A 388 14.61 5.42 -13.09
C VAL A 388 14.46 6.76 -12.37
N ALA A 389 14.68 7.88 -13.06
CA ALA A 389 14.51 9.22 -12.50
C ALA A 389 13.05 9.49 -12.13
N HIS A 390 12.10 9.12 -13.00
CA HIS A 390 10.67 9.26 -12.75
C HIS A 390 10.22 8.43 -11.54
N ASN A 391 10.61 7.16 -11.48
CA ASN A 391 10.31 6.26 -10.37
C ASN A 391 10.91 6.75 -9.05
N THR A 392 12.13 7.28 -9.10
CA THR A 392 12.78 7.94 -7.96
C THR A 392 11.96 9.12 -7.46
N GLN A 393 11.53 10.00 -8.36
CA GLN A 393 10.75 11.18 -7.99
C GLN A 393 9.37 10.80 -7.42
N ALA A 394 8.69 9.81 -8.00
CA ALA A 394 7.42 9.30 -7.50
C ALA A 394 7.56 8.71 -6.09
N PHE A 395 8.62 7.92 -5.86
CA PHE A 395 8.93 7.34 -4.56
C PHE A 395 9.20 8.42 -3.50
N LEU A 396 10.03 9.41 -3.82
CA LEU A 396 10.32 10.52 -2.89
C LEU A 396 9.08 11.36 -2.59
N THR A 397 8.22 11.58 -3.60
CA THR A 397 6.96 12.31 -3.40
C THR A 397 6.02 11.56 -2.46
N LEU A 398 5.92 10.23 -2.60
CA LEU A 398 5.17 9.39 -1.66
C LEU A 398 5.75 9.50 -0.25
N LEU A 399 7.07 9.37 -0.12
CA LEU A 399 7.74 9.43 1.19
C LEU A 399 7.50 10.79 1.86
N LEU A 400 7.63 11.89 1.13
CA LEU A 400 7.34 13.23 1.62
C LEU A 400 5.88 13.38 2.05
N ARG A 401 4.91 12.86 1.27
CA ARG A 401 3.49 12.88 1.68
C ARG A 401 3.24 12.08 2.97
N CYS A 402 3.93 10.96 3.16
CA CYS A 402 3.84 10.17 4.38
C CYS A 402 4.51 10.85 5.59
N CYS A 403 5.58 11.61 5.38
CA CYS A 403 6.36 12.21 6.46
C CYS A 403 6.01 13.68 6.76
N CYS A 404 5.29 14.37 5.87
CA CYS A 404 4.85 15.76 6.06
C CYS A 404 3.49 15.84 6.78
N PHE A 405 3.31 16.89 7.58
CA PHE A 405 2.05 17.18 8.24
C PHE A 405 1.24 18.22 7.43
N HIS A 406 -0.09 18.09 7.38
CA HIS A 406 -0.96 19.19 6.93
C HIS A 406 -1.17 20.19 8.09
N HIS A 407 -0.20 21.07 8.30
CA HIS A 407 -0.40 22.22 9.17
C HIS A 407 -0.94 23.35 8.28
N HIS A 408 -2.19 23.76 8.48
CA HIS A 408 -2.65 25.06 8.01
C HIS A 408 -1.97 26.14 8.86
N PRO A 409 -1.03 26.93 8.33
CA PRO A 409 -0.51 28.06 9.08
C PRO A 409 -1.55 29.18 8.99
N HIS A 410 -2.05 29.65 10.14
CA HIS A 410 -2.52 31.02 10.22
C HIS A 410 -1.29 31.94 10.11
N GLY A 411 -0.87 32.28 8.89
CA GLY A 411 0.26 33.20 8.67
C GLY A 411 0.75 33.25 7.22
N ASP A 412 0.91 34.46 6.70
CA ASP A 412 1.20 34.87 5.31
C ASP A 412 2.67 34.61 4.87
N ARG A 413 3.22 33.44 5.16
CA ARG A 413 4.55 33.04 4.66
C ARG A 413 4.48 31.66 4.04
N ASP A 414 5.06 31.54 2.83
CA ASP A 414 5.17 30.28 2.09
C ASP A 414 5.66 29.16 3.02
N PRO A 415 4.86 28.09 3.23
CA PRO A 415 5.26 27.02 4.12
C PRO A 415 6.38 26.23 3.46
N VAL A 416 7.60 26.34 3.98
CA VAL A 416 8.64 25.35 3.70
C VAL A 416 8.09 24.00 4.16
N PRO A 417 8.04 22.95 3.33
CA PRO A 417 7.53 21.65 3.73
C PRO A 417 8.43 21.09 4.84
N THR A 418 7.97 21.17 6.09
CA THR A 418 8.68 20.65 7.25
C THR A 418 8.30 19.19 7.46
N ILE A 419 9.27 18.30 7.34
CA ILE A 419 9.11 16.87 7.59
C ILE A 419 9.04 16.62 9.10
N HIS A 420 8.12 15.74 9.53
CA HIS A 420 8.01 15.37 10.93
C HIS A 420 9.30 14.66 11.42
N PRO A 421 9.94 15.11 12.52
CA PRO A 421 11.21 14.57 12.98
C PRO A 421 11.19 13.07 13.30
N GLU A 422 10.10 12.55 13.90
CA GLU A 422 9.98 11.10 14.15
C GLU A 422 9.81 10.29 12.87
N ALA A 423 9.16 10.84 11.84
CA ALA A 423 9.02 10.16 10.56
C ALA A 423 10.37 10.10 9.84
N ALA A 424 11.10 11.22 9.80
CA ALA A 424 12.45 11.25 9.25
C ALA A 424 13.42 10.34 10.02
N LYS A 425 13.29 10.24 11.34
CA LYS A 425 14.05 9.30 12.18
C LYS A 425 13.73 7.83 11.86
N ALA A 426 12.46 7.50 11.62
CA ALA A 426 12.06 6.16 11.19
C ALA A 426 12.67 5.80 9.83
N VAL A 427 12.65 6.74 8.87
CA VAL A 427 13.33 6.57 7.57
C VAL A 427 14.84 6.41 7.75
N ALA A 428 15.47 7.20 8.63
CA ALA A 428 16.89 7.10 8.95
C ALA A 428 17.27 5.72 9.51
N ALA A 429 16.49 5.20 10.46
CA ALA A 429 16.71 3.88 11.05
C ALA A 429 16.59 2.78 10.00
N ALA A 430 15.52 2.79 9.20
CA ALA A 430 15.32 1.83 8.12
C ALA A 430 16.47 1.91 7.09
N LEU A 431 16.94 3.11 6.72
CA LEU A 431 18.05 3.27 5.79
C LEU A 431 19.35 2.63 6.34
N VAL A 432 19.66 2.83 7.61
CA VAL A 432 20.85 2.23 8.26
C VAL A 432 20.73 0.71 8.33
N GLU A 433 19.57 0.18 8.73
CA GLU A 433 19.31 -1.27 8.78
C GLU A 433 19.47 -1.93 7.42
N ASN A 434 19.06 -1.27 6.33
CA ASN A 434 19.14 -1.80 4.98
C ASN A 434 20.56 -1.73 4.38
N VAL A 435 21.27 -0.62 4.58
CA VAL A 435 22.59 -0.42 3.96
C VAL A 435 23.71 -1.08 4.78
N CYS A 436 23.60 -1.07 6.11
CA CYS A 436 24.62 -1.60 7.00
C CYS A 436 24.00 -2.17 8.31
N PRO A 437 23.38 -3.37 8.25
CA PRO A 437 22.69 -3.97 9.40
C PRO A 437 23.63 -4.27 10.58
N GLU A 438 24.90 -4.60 10.29
CA GLU A 438 25.92 -4.90 11.30
C GLU A 438 26.20 -3.72 12.25
N ALA A 439 25.82 -2.49 11.85
CA ALA A 439 26.06 -1.28 12.60
C ALA A 439 24.75 -0.56 13.02
N ALA A 440 23.60 -1.24 12.90
CA ALA A 440 22.33 -0.74 13.41
C ALA A 440 22.42 -0.55 14.94
N GLY A 441 22.19 0.67 15.42
CA GLY A 441 22.39 1.04 16.84
C GLY A 441 23.85 1.29 17.24
N GLY A 442 24.75 1.46 16.27
CA GLY A 442 26.15 1.80 16.52
C GLY A 442 26.35 3.18 17.15
N GLU A 443 27.56 3.41 17.67
CA GLU A 443 27.92 4.67 18.32
C GLU A 443 27.77 5.87 17.38
N LEU A 444 27.13 6.93 17.89
CA LEU A 444 26.98 8.20 17.17
C LEU A 444 28.26 9.05 17.20
N ALA A 445 29.16 8.76 18.14
CA ALA A 445 30.44 9.44 18.27
C ALA A 445 31.34 9.13 17.08
N TRP A 446 31.99 10.16 16.56
CA TRP A 446 32.89 10.03 15.44
C TRP A 446 34.28 9.63 15.95
N PRO A 447 34.86 8.52 15.47
CA PRO A 447 36.18 8.07 15.90
C PRO A 447 37.30 8.92 15.26
N PRO A 448 38.53 8.85 15.80
CA PRO A 448 39.70 9.39 15.11
C PRO A 448 39.93 8.71 13.75
N GLU A 449 40.60 9.40 12.83
CA GLU A 449 40.85 8.93 11.47
C GLU A 449 41.62 7.60 11.46
N GLU A 450 42.58 7.41 12.36
CA GLU A 450 43.38 6.19 12.44
C GLU A 450 42.53 4.95 12.77
N GLN A 451 41.46 5.14 13.55
CA GLN A 451 40.54 4.06 13.91
C GLN A 451 39.57 3.74 12.76
N ALA A 452 39.32 4.67 11.84
CA ALA A 452 38.53 4.43 10.63
C ALA A 452 39.21 3.41 9.70
N ARG A 453 40.54 3.25 9.78
CA ARG A 453 41.28 2.21 9.04
C ARG A 453 40.84 0.79 9.42
N GLY A 454 40.36 0.58 10.65
CA GLY A 454 39.82 -0.70 11.11
C GLY A 454 38.45 -1.05 10.52
N THR A 455 37.73 -0.08 9.94
CA THR A 455 36.40 -0.28 9.36
C THR A 455 36.36 -0.16 7.83
N VAL A 456 37.54 -0.13 7.18
CA VAL A 456 37.68 0.13 5.74
C VAL A 456 36.78 -0.76 4.85
N GLU A 457 36.68 -2.05 5.16
CA GLU A 457 35.87 -2.99 4.39
C GLU A 457 34.38 -2.62 4.42
N ARG A 458 33.87 -2.27 5.61
CA ARG A 458 32.49 -1.82 5.78
C ARG A 458 32.25 -0.49 5.08
N ASP A 459 33.21 0.43 5.19
CA ASP A 459 33.12 1.77 4.61
C ASP A 459 33.14 1.69 3.07
N LEU A 460 33.94 0.80 2.48
CA LEU A 460 33.92 0.47 1.04
C LEU A 460 32.62 -0.20 0.61
N ARG A 461 32.05 -1.11 1.41
CA ARG A 461 30.74 -1.71 1.12
C ARG A 461 29.63 -0.66 1.11
N ILE A 462 29.63 0.26 2.08
CA ILE A 462 28.68 1.39 2.11
C ILE A 462 28.85 2.24 0.84
N CYS A 463 30.07 2.65 0.53
CA CYS A 463 30.37 3.44 -0.66
C CYS A 463 29.91 2.75 -1.96
N ARG A 464 30.17 1.45 -2.07
CA ARG A 464 29.72 0.63 -3.20
C ARG A 464 28.19 0.58 -3.30
N ARG A 465 27.46 0.42 -2.20
CA ARG A 465 25.99 0.48 -2.18
C ARG A 465 25.46 1.83 -2.65
N PHE A 466 26.06 2.93 -2.20
CA PHE A 466 25.73 4.29 -2.67
C PHE A 466 26.00 4.50 -4.16
N ARG A 467 26.96 3.76 -4.72
CA ARG A 467 27.25 3.77 -6.16
C ARG A 467 26.26 2.95 -6.97
N GLU A 468 25.87 1.79 -6.45
CA GLU A 468 24.97 0.84 -7.13
C GLU A 468 23.49 1.26 -7.03
N HIS A 469 23.11 2.12 -6.10
CA HIS A 469 21.72 2.50 -5.84
C HIS A 469 21.51 4.02 -5.91
N PRO A 470 20.86 4.55 -6.97
CA PRO A 470 20.69 6.00 -7.15
C PRO A 470 19.78 6.63 -6.09
N LEU A 471 18.97 5.84 -5.38
CA LEU A 471 18.01 6.29 -4.36
C LEU A 471 18.64 6.66 -3.01
N LEU A 472 19.85 6.19 -2.68
CA LEU A 472 20.40 6.37 -1.34
C LEU A 472 20.77 7.83 -1.02
N PHE A 473 21.29 8.58 -2.00
CA PHE A 473 21.56 10.01 -1.82
C PHE A 473 20.27 10.84 -1.66
N PRO A 474 19.24 10.69 -2.52
CA PRO A 474 17.95 11.34 -2.32
C PRO A 474 17.30 10.99 -0.97
N LEU A 475 17.38 9.74 -0.52
CA LEU A 475 16.85 9.33 0.79
C LEU A 475 17.59 10.00 1.96
N LEU A 476 18.92 10.08 1.90
CA LEU A 476 19.69 10.85 2.88
C LEU A 476 19.26 12.32 2.91
N ARG A 477 18.97 12.91 1.75
CA ARG A 477 18.49 14.29 1.65
C ARG A 477 17.12 14.47 2.31
N VAL A 478 16.18 13.54 2.10
CA VAL A 478 14.89 13.54 2.81
C VAL A 478 15.09 13.47 4.33
N VAL A 479 16.01 12.62 4.80
CA VAL A 479 16.35 12.54 6.23
C VAL A 479 16.97 13.85 6.74
N ALA A 480 17.79 14.53 5.93
CA ALA A 480 18.41 15.81 6.27
C ALA A 480 17.39 16.94 6.50
N LEU A 481 16.26 16.92 5.78
CA LEU A 481 15.17 17.89 5.93
C LEU A 481 14.44 17.75 7.29
N GLY A 482 14.39 16.55 7.88
CA GLY A 482 13.72 16.27 9.15
C GLY A 482 14.64 16.33 10.38
N ARG A 483 15.25 17.49 10.66
CA ARG A 483 16.19 17.66 11.78
C ARG A 483 15.58 17.22 13.14
N PRO A 484 16.31 16.50 14.01
CA PRO A 484 17.72 16.09 13.93
C PRO A 484 17.95 14.68 13.34
N ALA A 485 17.05 14.17 12.48
CA ALA A 485 17.07 12.76 12.07
C ALA A 485 18.38 12.27 11.43
N LEU A 486 19.10 13.15 10.72
CA LEU A 486 20.38 12.81 10.07
C LEU A 486 21.46 12.34 11.06
N CYS A 487 21.37 12.72 12.34
CA CYS A 487 22.23 12.19 13.39
C CYS A 487 22.17 10.65 13.48
N TYR A 488 21.01 10.05 13.25
CA TYR A 488 20.83 8.59 13.30
C TYR A 488 21.46 7.87 12.10
N CYS A 489 21.77 8.59 11.01
CA CYS A 489 22.51 8.06 9.85
C CYS A 489 24.04 8.22 9.98
N SER A 490 24.57 8.59 11.16
CA SER A 490 26.00 8.86 11.39
C SER A 490 26.94 7.77 10.85
N VAL A 491 26.54 6.49 10.97
CA VAL A 491 27.32 5.35 10.44
C VAL A 491 27.48 5.42 8.92
N LEU A 492 26.43 5.76 8.18
CA LEU A 492 26.46 5.85 6.71
C LEU A 492 27.30 7.05 6.26
N LEU A 493 27.11 8.21 6.91
CA LEU A 493 27.88 9.42 6.63
C LEU A 493 29.37 9.19 6.88
N ARG A 494 29.71 8.56 8.00
CA ARG A 494 31.08 8.21 8.35
C ARG A 494 31.69 7.20 7.40
N GLY A 495 30.96 6.14 7.06
CA GLY A 495 31.46 5.13 6.11
C GLY A 495 31.71 5.71 4.72
N LEU A 496 30.79 6.54 4.23
CA LEU A 496 30.94 7.21 2.94
C LEU A 496 32.09 8.23 2.96
N LEU A 497 32.18 9.06 4.00
CA LEU A 497 33.28 10.02 4.14
C LEU A 497 34.64 9.32 4.23
N GLY A 498 34.73 8.22 4.99
CA GLY A 498 35.96 7.45 5.17
C GLY A 498 36.44 6.83 3.86
N ALA A 499 35.52 6.25 3.08
CA ALA A 499 35.83 5.71 1.77
C ALA A 499 36.28 6.81 0.78
N LEU A 500 35.65 7.98 0.80
CA LEU A 500 36.02 9.11 -0.06
C LEU A 500 37.37 9.72 0.33
N VAL A 501 37.64 9.88 1.62
CA VAL A 501 38.94 10.35 2.13
C VAL A 501 40.07 9.41 1.66
N ALA A 502 39.86 8.10 1.79
CA ALA A 502 40.82 7.09 1.33
C ALA A 502 40.98 7.07 -0.20
N PHE A 503 39.89 7.27 -0.96
CA PHE A 503 39.95 7.35 -2.42
C PHE A 503 40.78 8.56 -2.88
N TRP A 504 40.52 9.75 -2.31
CA TRP A 504 41.20 10.96 -2.72
C TRP A 504 42.68 11.00 -2.31
N ASP A 505 43.05 10.33 -1.20
CA ASP A 505 44.45 10.11 -0.82
C ASP A 505 45.20 9.24 -1.85
N ALA A 506 44.54 8.19 -2.34
CA ALA A 506 45.10 7.28 -3.34
C ALA A 506 44.97 7.78 -4.79
N CYS A 507 44.29 8.90 -5.03
CA CYS A 507 44.00 9.41 -6.36
C CYS A 507 45.24 10.05 -6.99
N ARG A 508 45.62 9.58 -8.18
CA ARG A 508 46.80 10.05 -8.92
C ARG A 508 46.47 11.01 -10.07
N GLU A 509 45.19 11.37 -10.20
CA GLU A 509 44.73 12.29 -11.24
C GLU A 509 45.13 13.74 -10.94
N ARG A 510 45.15 14.59 -11.98
CA ARG A 510 45.52 16.01 -11.80
C ARG A 510 44.37 16.88 -11.31
N ARG A 511 43.13 16.48 -11.58
CA ARG A 511 41.90 17.22 -11.24
C ARG A 511 40.86 16.29 -10.68
N ALA A 512 40.06 16.78 -9.73
CA ALA A 512 38.96 16.01 -9.15
C ALA A 512 37.91 15.59 -10.21
N THR A 513 37.74 16.38 -11.28
CA THR A 513 36.81 16.09 -12.39
C THR A 513 37.13 14.81 -13.17
N ALA A 514 38.33 14.26 -13.03
CA ALA A 514 38.70 12.99 -13.65
C ALA A 514 38.02 11.77 -12.98
N ALA A 515 37.45 11.96 -11.77
CA ALA A 515 36.69 10.95 -11.06
C ALA A 515 35.26 11.47 -10.76
N PRO A 516 34.38 11.56 -11.77
CA PRO A 516 33.10 12.28 -11.69
C PRO A 516 32.21 11.77 -10.55
N TRP A 517 32.00 10.44 -10.47
CA TRP A 517 31.17 9.87 -9.40
C TRP A 517 31.69 10.19 -7.99
N HIS A 518 33.01 10.13 -7.76
CA HIS A 518 33.58 10.41 -6.42
C HIS A 518 33.50 11.90 -6.08
N LEU A 519 33.62 12.77 -7.09
CA LEU A 519 33.43 14.21 -6.95
C LEU A 519 31.98 14.53 -6.59
N ASP A 520 31.03 13.98 -7.34
CA ASP A 520 29.59 14.18 -7.10
C ASP A 520 29.17 13.61 -5.74
N ALA A 521 29.64 12.42 -5.38
CA ALA A 521 29.42 11.82 -4.07
C ALA A 521 29.99 12.67 -2.92
N SER A 522 31.18 13.24 -3.09
CA SER A 522 31.80 14.15 -2.11
C SER A 522 30.97 15.42 -1.95
N CYS A 523 30.48 15.98 -3.07
CA CYS A 523 29.64 17.16 -3.04
C CYS A 523 28.29 16.88 -2.36
N ALA A 524 27.61 15.81 -2.78
CA ALA A 524 26.31 15.41 -2.26
C ALA A 524 26.36 15.09 -0.76
N LEU A 525 27.40 14.40 -0.30
CA LEU A 525 27.59 14.08 1.11
C LEU A 525 27.75 15.34 1.97
N VAL A 526 28.64 16.25 1.56
CA VAL A 526 28.87 17.50 2.30
C VAL A 526 27.62 18.40 2.28
N ALA A 527 26.97 18.55 1.13
CA ALA A 527 25.72 19.28 1.00
C ALA A 527 24.62 18.68 1.90
N CYS A 528 24.47 17.35 1.93
CA CYS A 528 23.52 16.67 2.81
C CYS A 528 23.81 16.92 4.30
N MET A 529 25.08 16.87 4.71
CA MET A 529 25.47 17.17 6.10
C MET A 529 25.24 18.64 6.46
N ALA A 530 25.37 19.56 5.50
CA ALA A 530 25.05 20.97 5.67
C ALA A 530 23.53 21.19 5.81
N GLU A 531 22.72 20.60 4.92
CA GLU A 531 21.25 20.67 4.95
C GLU A 531 20.70 20.13 6.28
N GLY A 532 21.29 19.06 6.81
CA GLY A 532 20.94 18.47 8.11
C GLY A 532 21.43 19.25 9.34
N SER A 533 22.00 20.46 9.19
CA SER A 533 22.62 21.25 10.27
C SER A 533 23.69 20.47 11.05
N LEU A 534 24.48 19.63 10.37
CA LEU A 534 25.65 18.99 10.97
C LEU A 534 26.92 19.83 10.81
N LEU A 535 26.99 20.63 9.74
CA LEU A 535 28.12 21.50 9.42
C LEU A 535 27.74 22.98 9.50
N PRO A 536 28.67 23.86 9.92
CA PRO A 536 28.49 25.31 9.85
C PRO A 536 28.50 25.77 8.39
N PRO A 537 27.85 26.89 8.04
CA PRO A 537 27.69 27.34 6.64
C PRO A 537 28.98 27.38 5.82
N ALA A 538 30.08 27.84 6.40
CA ALA A 538 31.37 27.93 5.70
C ALA A 538 31.94 26.55 5.33
N LEU A 539 31.82 25.53 6.19
CA LEU A 539 32.18 24.15 5.85
C LEU A 539 31.11 23.48 4.98
N GLY A 540 29.84 23.84 5.18
CA GLY A 540 28.72 23.30 4.42
C GLY A 540 28.79 23.67 2.94
N ASN A 541 29.24 24.87 2.60
CA ASN A 541 29.36 25.34 1.21
C ASN A 541 30.62 24.84 0.48
N VAL A 542 31.51 24.11 1.16
CA VAL A 542 32.83 23.75 0.58
C VAL A 542 32.72 22.78 -0.60
N HIS A 543 31.60 22.09 -0.73
CA HIS A 543 31.32 21.27 -1.90
C HIS A 543 31.32 22.06 -3.22
N GLU A 544 30.95 23.35 -3.19
CA GLU A 544 30.93 24.20 -4.39
C GLU A 544 32.34 24.41 -5.00
N VAL A 545 33.40 24.25 -4.20
CA VAL A 545 34.78 24.45 -4.70
C VAL A 545 35.44 23.16 -5.19
N PHE A 546 34.93 21.98 -4.81
CA PHE A 546 35.55 20.69 -5.15
C PHE A 546 35.83 20.48 -6.66
N PRO A 547 34.96 20.90 -7.61
CA PRO A 547 35.23 20.72 -9.04
C PRO A 547 36.49 21.45 -9.54
N HIS A 548 36.96 22.44 -8.80
CA HIS A 548 38.12 23.27 -9.15
C HIS A 548 39.41 22.87 -8.42
N LEU A 549 39.33 21.89 -7.50
CA LEU A 549 40.46 21.49 -6.66
C LEU A 549 41.23 20.29 -7.23
N ALA A 550 42.50 20.19 -6.82
CA ALA A 550 43.27 18.97 -7.00
C ALA A 550 42.79 17.86 -6.04
N PRO A 551 42.91 16.57 -6.40
CA PRO A 551 42.49 15.45 -5.55
C PRO A 551 43.00 15.51 -4.10
N PHE A 552 44.27 15.84 -3.91
CA PHE A 552 44.87 15.99 -2.58
C PHE A 552 44.27 17.16 -1.78
N GLU A 553 43.87 18.24 -2.45
CA GLU A 553 43.22 19.38 -1.77
C GLU A 553 41.80 19.01 -1.33
N VAL A 554 41.07 18.23 -2.14
CA VAL A 554 39.77 17.66 -1.75
C VAL A 554 39.95 16.75 -0.53
N HIS A 555 40.97 15.87 -0.53
CA HIS A 555 41.31 15.03 0.62
C HIS A 555 41.52 15.86 1.90
N LEU A 556 42.35 16.91 1.87
CA LEU A 556 42.63 17.76 3.04
C LEU A 556 41.36 18.46 3.58
N VAL A 557 40.49 18.91 2.68
CA VAL A 557 39.22 19.55 3.07
C VAL A 557 38.26 18.54 3.69
N LEU A 558 38.11 17.35 3.10
CA LEU A 558 37.28 16.29 3.67
C LEU A 558 37.81 15.80 5.02
N LEU A 559 39.13 15.77 5.20
CA LEU A 559 39.75 15.47 6.48
C LEU A 559 39.43 16.55 7.53
N SER A 560 39.42 17.82 7.14
CA SER A 560 38.99 18.93 8.00
C SER A 560 37.51 18.79 8.41
N VAL A 561 36.66 18.31 7.50
CA VAL A 561 35.25 17.99 7.78
C VAL A 561 35.13 16.82 8.77
N TRP A 562 35.94 15.76 8.59
CA TRP A 562 36.00 14.63 9.51
C TRP A 562 36.38 15.09 10.93
N GLU A 563 37.46 15.87 11.03
CA GLU A 563 37.98 16.41 12.28
C GLU A 563 36.96 17.32 12.98
N TYR A 564 36.26 18.16 12.22
CA TYR A 564 35.15 18.94 12.72
C TYR A 564 34.06 18.05 13.33
N LEU A 565 33.61 17.02 12.61
CA LEU A 565 32.55 16.11 13.06
C LEU A 565 32.97 15.25 14.25
N ARG A 566 34.26 14.91 14.37
CA ARG A 566 34.83 14.24 15.55
C ARG A 566 34.59 15.05 16.81
N GLU A 567 35.06 16.30 16.79
CA GLU A 567 34.95 17.22 17.92
C GLU A 567 33.52 17.68 18.15
N ASN A 568 32.74 17.76 17.07
CA ASN A 568 31.37 18.23 17.06
C ASN A 568 30.37 17.14 16.67
N SER A 569 30.50 15.98 17.33
CA SER A 569 29.72 14.79 17.04
C SER A 569 28.22 15.09 16.88
N PRO A 570 27.57 14.55 15.83
CA PRO A 570 26.17 14.81 15.48
C PRO A 570 25.25 14.10 16.47
N LEU A 571 25.08 14.70 17.64
CA LEU A 571 24.22 14.19 18.71
C LEU A 571 22.88 14.95 18.70
N PRO A 572 21.73 14.25 18.80
CA PRO A 572 20.41 14.90 18.88
C PRO A 572 20.30 15.94 19.99
N GLN A 573 21.04 15.76 21.09
CA GLN A 573 21.07 16.66 22.25
C GLN A 573 21.62 18.06 21.94
N ARG A 574 22.36 18.25 20.83
CA ARG A 574 22.89 19.56 20.42
C ARG A 574 21.87 20.40 19.62
N PHE A 575 20.68 19.87 19.38
CA PHE A 575 19.60 20.57 18.72
C PHE A 575 18.62 21.13 19.74
N THR A 576 18.20 22.37 19.53
CA THR A 576 17.19 23.07 20.34
C THR A 576 15.95 23.30 19.50
N PHE A 577 14.77 23.08 20.07
CA PHE A 577 13.51 23.29 19.37
C PHE A 577 13.10 24.77 19.46
N ARG A 578 12.92 25.42 18.31
CA ARG A 578 12.47 26.82 18.20
C ARG A 578 11.60 26.96 16.95
N ASP A 579 10.50 27.71 17.04
CA ASP A 579 9.61 28.04 15.92
C ASP A 579 9.14 26.83 15.09
N GLY A 580 8.85 25.70 15.75
CA GLY A 580 8.37 24.48 15.06
C GLY A 580 9.47 23.63 14.41
N ALA A 581 10.75 24.02 14.54
CA ALA A 581 11.88 23.32 13.94
C ALA A 581 13.04 23.11 14.94
N PHE A 582 13.89 22.13 14.64
CA PHE A 582 15.12 21.89 15.38
C PHE A 582 16.28 22.69 14.79
N HIS A 583 16.94 23.48 15.63
CA HIS A 583 18.07 24.32 15.28
C HIS A 583 19.32 23.96 16.09
N ARG A 584 20.47 24.00 15.43
CA ARG A 584 21.79 23.83 16.05
C ARG A 584 22.53 25.16 16.02
N ASP A 585 23.10 25.56 17.15
CA ASP A 585 23.95 26.73 17.26
C ASP A 585 25.41 26.37 16.94
N PHE A 586 26.05 27.17 16.09
CA PHE A 586 27.42 26.98 15.61
C PHE A 586 28.40 28.04 16.15
N ALA A 587 27.96 28.96 17.02
CA ALA A 587 28.68 30.18 17.41
C ALA A 587 30.10 30.02 17.98
N ARG A 588 30.54 28.79 18.30
CA ARG A 588 31.86 28.51 18.90
C ARG A 588 32.71 27.48 18.14
N ASP A 589 32.15 26.86 17.10
CA ASP A 589 32.68 25.62 16.54
C ASP A 589 32.98 25.80 15.04
N GLY A 590 34.20 26.20 14.66
CA GLY A 590 34.58 26.20 13.24
C GLY A 590 35.89 26.88 12.86
N ALA A 591 36.35 27.90 13.60
CA ALA A 591 37.46 28.76 13.16
C ALA A 591 38.77 27.99 12.86
N ARG A 592 39.11 26.96 13.65
CA ARG A 592 40.33 26.16 13.41
C ARG A 592 40.27 25.32 12.13
N HIS A 593 39.09 24.84 11.76
CA HIS A 593 38.89 23.96 10.60
C HIS A 593 38.76 24.74 9.29
N LEU A 594 38.47 26.04 9.39
CA LEU A 594 38.47 26.96 8.25
C LEU A 594 39.88 27.37 7.81
N ALA A 595 40.91 27.22 8.66
CA ALA A 595 42.27 27.59 8.30
C ALA A 595 42.82 26.77 7.12
N VAL A 596 42.52 25.47 7.08
CA VAL A 596 42.89 24.60 5.95
C VAL A 596 42.16 25.03 4.69
N LEU A 597 40.85 25.30 4.79
CA LEU A 597 40.04 25.79 3.67
C LEU A 597 40.58 27.13 3.14
N HIS A 598 40.88 28.10 4.01
CA HIS A 598 41.42 29.40 3.61
C HIS A 598 42.79 29.27 2.93
N SER A 599 43.64 28.34 3.39
CA SER A 599 44.92 28.04 2.74
C SER A 599 44.72 27.47 1.32
N VAL A 600 43.79 26.52 1.16
CA VAL A 600 43.44 25.94 -0.14
C VAL A 600 42.84 26.98 -1.10
N LEU A 601 41.95 27.83 -0.59
CA LEU A 601 41.35 28.94 -1.36
C LEU A 601 42.42 29.94 -1.80
N HIS A 602 43.32 30.32 -0.90
CA HIS A 602 44.41 31.26 -1.20
C HIS A 602 45.38 30.70 -2.23
N ARG A 603 45.73 29.41 -2.14
CA ARG A 603 46.57 28.72 -3.13
C ARG A 603 45.94 28.72 -4.52
N ASN A 604 44.62 28.65 -4.60
CA ASN A 604 43.85 28.58 -5.84
C ASN A 604 43.11 29.90 -6.17
N ILE A 605 43.60 31.04 -5.66
CA ILE A 605 42.92 32.35 -5.78
C ILE A 605 42.66 32.76 -7.24
N GLN A 606 43.49 32.28 -8.16
CA GLN A 606 43.37 32.53 -9.61
C GLN A 606 42.07 31.98 -10.19
N HIS A 607 41.51 30.92 -9.60
CA HIS A 607 40.27 30.27 -10.04
C HIS A 607 39.12 30.45 -9.03
N LEU A 608 39.43 30.57 -7.74
CA LEU A 608 38.44 30.60 -6.65
C LEU A 608 38.23 31.99 -6.03
N GLY A 609 38.89 33.04 -6.54
CA GLY A 609 38.80 34.40 -5.97
C GLY A 609 37.39 34.96 -5.88
N GLY A 610 36.52 34.65 -6.84
CA GLY A 610 35.10 35.06 -6.80
C GLY A 610 34.26 34.38 -5.72
N LEU A 611 34.69 33.20 -5.25
CA LEU A 611 33.98 32.42 -4.23
C LEU A 611 34.50 32.68 -2.81
N ALA A 612 35.65 33.33 -2.66
CA ALA A 612 36.30 33.57 -1.36
C ALA A 612 35.42 34.34 -0.35
N GLY A 613 34.54 35.24 -0.82
CA GLY A 613 33.61 35.98 0.03
C GLY A 613 32.53 35.10 0.67
N ARG A 614 32.26 33.91 0.12
CA ARG A 614 31.23 32.98 0.58
C ARG A 614 31.66 32.13 1.79
N PHE A 615 32.96 32.12 2.10
CA PHE A 615 33.59 31.29 3.13
C PHE A 615 34.16 32.11 4.31
N GLN A 616 33.65 33.33 4.50
CA GLN A 616 33.95 34.15 5.67
C GLN A 616 33.11 33.69 6.87
N ALA A 617 33.73 33.71 8.05
CA ALA A 617 33.15 33.20 9.29
C ALA A 617 32.01 34.08 9.84
#